data_AF-A0A1E3B9N2-F1
#
_entry.id   AF-A0A1E3B9N2-F1
#
_cell.length_a   1.000
_cell.length_b   1.000
_cell.length_c   1.000
_cell.angle_alpha   90.00
_cell.angle_beta   90.00
_cell.angle_gamma   90.00
#
_symmetry.space_group_name_H-M   'P 1'
#
loop_
_entity.id
_entity.type
_entity.pdbx_description
1 polymer ?
#
loop_
_entity_poly.entity_id
_entity_poly.type
_entity_poly.pdbx_seq_one_letter_code
_entity_poly.pdbx_strand_id
1 'polypeptide(L)'
;MKEYISEQLRSLILNILGDESSRVQRDHNDRALCLTSSSEEMSFCNYESFKAPLPDGIKGTIKASSRRVAYLFRQSTFQKLDEDIQEIRDNLSVALDALHLGERKKLHDYITEVKLLLEHIQAGHISSRVRDWLQAPDATINHNAACAKRHAGTGLWFINSHYFKNWAAQNNSFLWLNGFAGCGKSVLCSTVIQHTFRQRHNQADNQADVGIAFFYFAFSDESKQDESGMIWALLLQLAGQRQECQTDITHLHTLYTYGTPPVGVLLEQLRRTVQRFQHVYIFVDALDESPRYDKRDRVLETVRNMRGWHLPSLHLLVTSRDEFDIRRSLNPGPDEDVILKKDEIDRDIENFISSQLKTNQHLQKWQNFHDKIQQALSKRAQGM
;
A
#
# COMPACT_ATOMS: atom_id res chain seq x y z
N MET A 1 -4.82 12.28 0.82
CA MET A 1 -5.48 10.96 0.97
C MET A 1 -5.88 10.68 2.42
N LYS A 2 -4.98 10.63 3.41
CA LYS A 2 -5.37 10.47 4.83
C LYS A 2 -6.32 11.57 5.35
N GLU A 3 -6.08 12.83 5.00
CA GLU A 3 -6.97 13.94 5.39
C GLU A 3 -8.31 13.92 4.64
N TYR A 4 -8.30 13.61 3.34
CA TYR A 4 -9.52 13.48 2.54
C TYR A 4 -10.43 12.33 3.03
N ILE A 5 -9.84 11.18 3.36
CA ILE A 5 -10.56 10.05 3.94
C ILE A 5 -11.07 10.39 5.35
N SER A 6 -10.30 11.15 6.14
CA SER A 6 -10.71 11.63 7.47
C SER A 6 -11.89 12.59 7.40
N GLU A 7 -11.90 13.53 6.46
CA GLU A 7 -13.03 14.45 6.26
C GLU A 7 -14.27 13.75 5.69
N GLN A 8 -14.10 12.84 4.74
CA GLN A 8 -15.19 12.01 4.22
C GLN A 8 -15.80 11.13 5.31
N LEU A 9 -14.97 10.52 6.17
CA LEU A 9 -15.42 9.76 7.34
C LEU A 9 -16.14 10.65 8.36
N ARG A 10 -15.62 11.85 8.66
CA ARG A 10 -16.30 12.82 9.55
C ARG A 10 -17.66 13.25 9.00
N SER A 11 -17.75 13.55 7.71
CA SER A 11 -19.01 13.91 7.04
C SER A 11 -20.02 12.75 7.03
N LEU A 12 -19.55 11.52 6.77
CA LEU A 12 -20.41 10.33 6.80
C LEU A 12 -20.90 10.03 8.21
N ILE A 13 -20.04 10.16 9.22
CA ILE A 13 -20.39 9.99 10.65
C ILE A 13 -21.40 11.06 11.09
N LEU A 14 -21.21 12.32 10.71
CA LEU A 14 -22.16 13.40 11.03
C LEU A 14 -23.54 13.20 10.38
N ASN A 15 -23.58 12.69 9.16
CA ASN A 15 -24.85 12.36 8.49
C ASN A 15 -25.56 11.16 9.12
N ILE A 16 -24.81 10.13 9.54
CA ILE A 16 -25.36 8.96 10.23
C ILE A 16 -25.90 9.36 11.61
N LEU A 17 -25.16 10.20 12.35
CA LEU A 17 -25.60 10.71 13.67
C LEU A 17 -26.80 11.65 13.56
N GLY A 18 -26.89 12.46 12.50
CA GLY A 18 -28.05 13.31 12.22
C GLY A 18 -29.32 12.51 11.89
N ASP A 19 -29.17 11.39 11.18
CA ASP A 19 -30.29 10.51 10.81
C ASP A 19 -30.73 9.62 11.99
N GLU A 20 -29.81 9.22 12.88
CA GLU A 20 -30.15 8.55 14.16
C GLU A 20 -30.84 9.48 15.16
N SER A 21 -30.40 10.74 15.29
CA SER A 21 -31.10 11.73 16.13
C SER A 21 -32.54 11.98 15.66
N SER A 22 -32.77 11.92 14.35
CA SER A 22 -34.09 12.10 13.73
C SER A 22 -35.01 10.87 13.91
N ARG A 23 -34.43 9.67 14.03
CA ARG A 23 -35.15 8.40 14.30
C ARG A 23 -35.46 8.22 15.79
N VAL A 24 -34.53 8.57 16.68
CA VAL A 24 -34.72 8.47 18.14
C VAL A 24 -35.79 9.48 18.62
N GLN A 25 -35.91 10.65 17.99
CA GLN A 25 -36.96 11.62 18.31
C GLN A 25 -38.38 11.15 17.91
N ARG A 26 -38.50 10.28 16.89
CA ARG A 26 -39.80 9.69 16.48
C ARG A 26 -40.20 8.51 17.36
N ASP A 27 -39.25 7.64 17.71
CA ASP A 27 -39.51 6.49 18.60
C ASP A 27 -39.84 6.90 20.05
N HIS A 28 -39.32 8.03 20.53
CA HIS A 28 -39.66 8.55 21.86
C HIS A 28 -41.08 9.12 21.97
N ASN A 29 -41.65 9.64 20.87
CA ASN A 29 -43.02 10.16 20.88
C ASN A 29 -44.08 9.04 20.80
N ASP A 30 -43.76 7.91 20.15
CA ASP A 30 -44.69 6.77 20.08
C ASP A 30 -44.68 5.88 21.34
N ARG A 31 -43.58 5.90 22.13
CA ARG A 31 -43.49 5.17 23.42
C ARG A 31 -44.03 5.93 24.63
N ALA A 32 -44.22 7.25 24.55
CA ALA A 32 -44.72 8.07 25.66
C ALA A 32 -46.25 7.96 25.89
N LEU A 33 -47.01 7.36 24.97
CA LEU A 33 -48.47 7.21 25.07
C LEU A 33 -48.93 5.87 25.67
N CYS A 34 -48.02 4.96 26.02
CA CYS A 34 -48.38 3.60 26.44
C CYS A 34 -47.93 3.20 27.87
N LEU A 35 -47.38 4.14 28.67
CA LEU A 35 -46.83 3.85 30.01
C LEU A 35 -47.41 4.71 31.14
N THR A 36 -48.64 5.21 31.00
CA THR A 36 -49.42 5.79 32.12
C THR A 36 -50.57 4.86 32.52
N SER A 37 -50.24 3.62 32.84
CA SER A 37 -51.09 2.74 33.64
C SER A 37 -50.21 1.62 34.18
N SER A 38 -50.30 1.35 35.47
CA SER A 38 -49.58 0.29 36.20
C SER A 38 -48.22 0.69 36.78
N SER A 39 -48.21 1.73 37.60
CA SER A 39 -47.19 1.94 38.64
C SER A 39 -47.86 1.92 40.02
N GLU A 40 -48.07 0.73 40.57
CA GLU A 40 -48.25 0.53 42.01
C GLU A 40 -47.93 -0.94 42.33
N GLU A 41 -47.25 -1.15 43.46
CA GLU A 41 -46.84 -2.42 44.07
C GLU A 41 -45.53 -3.09 43.57
N MET A 42 -44.40 -2.60 44.09
CA MET A 42 -43.31 -3.50 44.49
C MET A 42 -42.57 -2.93 45.70
N SER A 43 -43.12 -3.18 46.89
CA SER A 43 -42.42 -3.00 48.16
C SER A 43 -42.36 -4.34 48.91
N PHE A 44 -41.14 -4.74 49.26
CA PHE A 44 -40.79 -5.63 50.38
C PHE A 44 -41.48 -7.01 50.43
N CYS A 45 -40.69 -8.07 50.23
CA CYS A 45 -40.97 -9.36 50.86
C CYS A 45 -39.79 -9.75 51.76
N ASN A 46 -40.02 -9.50 53.05
CA ASN A 46 -39.24 -9.98 54.18
C ASN A 46 -39.29 -11.51 54.28
N TYR A 47 -38.24 -11.99 54.93
CA TYR A 47 -38.07 -13.31 55.48
C TYR A 47 -39.19 -13.67 56.48
N GLU A 48 -39.47 -14.96 56.61
CA GLU A 48 -40.40 -15.61 57.57
C GLU A 48 -41.90 -15.60 57.24
N SER A 49 -42.38 -16.67 56.62
CA SER A 49 -43.44 -17.53 57.16
C SER A 49 -43.88 -18.54 56.09
N PHE A 50 -43.80 -19.83 56.40
CA PHE A 50 -44.78 -20.85 55.99
C PHE A 50 -44.40 -22.18 56.64
N LYS A 51 -44.81 -22.36 57.90
CA LYS A 51 -45.07 -23.69 58.46
C LYS A 51 -46.51 -24.05 58.12
N ALA A 52 -46.72 -24.82 57.06
CA ALA A 52 -47.92 -25.62 56.83
C ALA A 52 -47.57 -26.82 55.94
N PRO A 53 -48.09 -28.04 56.21
CA PRO A 53 -47.72 -29.24 55.44
C PRO A 53 -48.49 -29.29 54.10
N LEU A 54 -47.77 -29.50 52.99
CA LEU A 54 -48.34 -29.60 51.64
C LEU A 54 -48.87 -31.02 51.31
N PRO A 55 -49.93 -31.17 50.47
CA PRO A 55 -50.50 -32.45 50.07
C PRO A 55 -49.57 -33.29 49.17
N ASP A 56 -49.65 -34.62 49.27
CA ASP A 56 -48.69 -35.59 48.74
C ASP A 56 -48.57 -35.69 47.19
N GLY A 57 -49.39 -34.98 46.41
CA GLY A 57 -49.33 -34.97 44.94
C GLY A 57 -48.34 -33.98 44.32
N ILE A 58 -47.92 -32.95 45.04
CA ILE A 58 -47.14 -31.82 44.48
C ILE A 58 -45.61 -31.99 44.72
N LYS A 59 -45.21 -32.91 45.60
CA LYS A 59 -43.80 -33.19 45.94
C LYS A 59 -42.96 -33.64 44.75
N GLY A 60 -43.54 -34.35 43.78
CA GLY A 60 -42.81 -34.88 42.61
C GLY A 60 -42.43 -33.81 41.58
N THR A 61 -43.39 -32.96 41.21
CA THR A 61 -43.24 -31.92 40.18
C THR A 61 -42.39 -30.74 40.66
N ILE A 62 -42.51 -30.38 41.94
CA ILE A 62 -41.62 -29.40 42.56
C ILE A 62 -40.20 -29.98 42.66
N LYS A 63 -40.00 -31.24 43.08
CA LYS A 63 -38.65 -31.85 43.10
C LYS A 63 -37.98 -31.86 41.74
N ALA A 64 -38.70 -32.18 40.67
CA ALA A 64 -38.13 -32.23 39.32
C ALA A 64 -37.75 -30.82 38.82
N SER A 65 -38.59 -29.82 39.09
CA SER A 65 -38.36 -28.43 38.71
C SER A 65 -37.25 -27.80 39.56
N SER A 66 -37.24 -28.03 40.87
CA SER A 66 -36.15 -27.62 41.77
C SER A 66 -34.84 -28.32 41.46
N ARG A 67 -34.84 -29.59 41.02
CA ARG A 67 -33.63 -30.28 40.55
C ARG A 67 -33.13 -29.74 39.22
N ARG A 68 -34.01 -29.32 38.32
CA ARG A 68 -33.63 -28.64 37.05
C ARG A 68 -33.06 -27.25 37.30
N VAL A 69 -33.63 -26.48 38.24
CA VAL A 69 -33.08 -25.18 38.66
C VAL A 69 -31.80 -25.37 39.49
N ALA A 70 -31.73 -26.37 40.39
CA ALA A 70 -30.51 -26.67 41.13
C ALA A 70 -29.41 -27.28 40.25
N TYR A 71 -29.75 -27.88 39.10
CA TYR A 71 -28.79 -28.30 38.07
C TYR A 71 -28.10 -27.08 37.44
N LEU A 72 -28.84 -25.98 37.24
CA LEU A 72 -28.31 -24.66 36.88
C LEU A 72 -27.45 -24.03 38.01
N PHE A 73 -27.63 -24.46 39.26
CA PHE A 73 -26.84 -24.00 40.43
C PHE A 73 -25.85 -25.03 40.99
N ARG A 74 -25.57 -26.13 40.27
CA ARG A 74 -24.64 -27.16 40.72
C ARG A 74 -23.21 -26.71 40.44
N GLN A 75 -22.35 -26.72 41.46
CA GLN A 75 -20.96 -26.29 41.36
C GLN A 75 -20.20 -26.92 40.18
N SER A 76 -20.49 -28.19 39.89
CA SER A 76 -19.90 -28.92 38.75
C SER A 76 -20.28 -28.35 37.37
N THR A 77 -21.45 -27.72 37.24
CA THR A 77 -21.92 -27.13 35.98
C THR A 77 -21.30 -25.75 35.78
N PHE A 78 -21.15 -24.97 36.85
CA PHE A 78 -20.40 -23.71 36.84
C PHE A 78 -18.90 -23.93 36.58
N GLN A 79 -18.32 -25.00 37.13
CA GLN A 79 -16.93 -25.39 36.85
C GLN A 79 -16.72 -25.73 35.38
N LYS A 80 -17.63 -26.53 34.78
CA LYS A 80 -17.56 -26.81 33.34
C LYS A 80 -17.73 -25.57 32.48
N LEU A 81 -18.66 -24.68 32.83
CA LEU A 81 -18.85 -23.44 32.09
C LEU A 81 -17.63 -22.52 32.21
N ASP A 82 -16.98 -22.47 33.38
CA ASP A 82 -15.74 -21.72 33.58
C ASP A 82 -14.57 -22.35 32.80
N GLU A 83 -14.44 -23.69 32.82
CA GLU A 83 -13.50 -24.43 31.97
C GLU A 83 -13.71 -24.12 30.48
N ASP A 84 -14.94 -24.21 29.99
CA ASP A 84 -15.30 -23.90 28.60
C ASP A 84 -14.99 -22.43 28.25
N ILE A 85 -15.28 -21.49 29.17
CA ILE A 85 -14.98 -20.06 28.98
C ILE A 85 -13.46 -19.81 28.96
N GLN A 86 -12.69 -20.46 29.84
CA GLN A 86 -11.22 -20.36 29.82
C GLN A 86 -10.67 -20.96 28.53
N GLU A 87 -11.17 -22.11 28.07
CA GLU A 87 -10.75 -22.74 26.83
C GLU A 87 -11.03 -21.83 25.62
N ILE A 88 -12.22 -21.22 25.55
CA ILE A 88 -12.56 -20.27 24.49
C ILE A 88 -11.65 -19.05 24.55
N ARG A 89 -11.36 -18.53 25.74
CA ARG A 89 -10.46 -17.38 25.93
C ARG A 89 -9.04 -17.70 25.48
N ASP A 90 -8.52 -18.87 25.83
CA ASP A 90 -7.18 -19.31 25.46
C ASP A 90 -7.09 -19.53 23.94
N ASN A 91 -8.09 -20.18 23.35
CA ASN A 91 -8.19 -20.36 21.90
C ASN A 91 -8.26 -19.02 21.15
N LEU A 92 -9.03 -18.06 21.66
CA LEU A 92 -9.09 -16.70 21.11
C LEU A 92 -7.76 -15.96 21.25
N SER A 93 -7.06 -16.11 22.39
CA SER A 93 -5.73 -15.51 22.60
C SER A 93 -4.72 -16.07 21.61
N VAL A 94 -4.68 -17.38 21.44
CA VAL A 94 -3.78 -18.05 20.48
C VAL A 94 -4.10 -17.65 19.04
N ALA A 95 -5.38 -17.57 18.67
CA ALA A 95 -5.80 -17.11 17.35
C ALA A 95 -5.41 -15.64 17.12
N LEU A 96 -5.55 -14.77 18.12
CA LEU A 96 -5.16 -13.37 18.05
C LEU A 96 -3.63 -13.23 17.92
N ASP A 97 -2.86 -13.99 18.69
CA ASP A 97 -1.39 -14.03 18.60
C ASP A 97 -0.91 -14.54 17.24
N ALA A 98 -1.56 -15.57 16.69
CA ALA A 98 -1.26 -16.08 15.35
C ALA A 98 -1.55 -15.04 14.25
N LEU A 99 -2.67 -14.30 14.37
CA LEU A 99 -3.01 -13.21 13.45
C LEU A 99 -1.98 -12.06 13.55
N HIS A 100 -1.61 -11.65 14.76
CA HIS A 100 -0.59 -10.61 14.98
C HIS A 100 0.79 -11.04 14.46
N LEU A 101 1.17 -12.31 14.63
CA LEU A 101 2.42 -12.84 14.10
C LEU A 101 2.43 -12.84 12.57
N GLY A 102 1.31 -13.18 11.93
CA GLY A 102 1.16 -13.14 10.48
C GLY A 102 1.30 -11.72 9.90
N GLU A 103 0.71 -10.72 10.53
CA GLU A 103 0.85 -9.31 10.12
C GLU A 103 2.29 -8.80 10.34
N ARG A 104 2.88 -9.10 11.50
CA ARG A 104 4.27 -8.73 11.81
C ARG A 104 5.26 -9.36 10.83
N LYS A 105 5.06 -10.63 10.47
CA LYS A 105 5.90 -11.35 9.52
C LYS A 105 5.84 -10.71 8.13
N LYS A 106 4.63 -10.42 7.62
CA LYS A 106 4.46 -9.72 6.32
C LYS A 106 5.16 -8.35 6.30
N LEU A 107 5.03 -7.59 7.39
CA LEU A 107 5.69 -6.29 7.52
C LEU A 107 7.22 -6.42 7.58
N HIS A 108 7.73 -7.42 8.32
CA HIS A 108 9.16 -7.68 8.44
C HIS A 108 9.79 -8.14 7.12
N ASP A 109 9.13 -9.07 6.42
CA ASP A 109 9.57 -9.55 5.10
C ASP A 109 9.64 -8.37 4.11
N TYR A 110 8.62 -7.50 4.15
CA TYR A 110 8.59 -6.31 3.32
C TYR A 110 9.71 -5.30 3.60
N ILE A 111 9.93 -4.96 4.88
CA ILE A 111 11.02 -4.07 5.29
C ILE A 111 12.37 -4.64 4.86
N THR A 112 12.54 -5.95 5.01
CA THR A 112 13.75 -6.65 4.59
C THR A 112 13.96 -6.56 3.08
N GLU A 113 12.92 -6.76 2.27
CA GLU A 113 13.00 -6.61 0.80
C GLU A 113 13.41 -5.19 0.38
N VAL A 114 12.80 -4.15 0.97
CA VAL A 114 13.19 -2.76 0.66
C VAL A 114 14.64 -2.49 1.04
N LYS A 115 15.05 -2.98 2.21
CA LYS A 115 16.43 -2.81 2.70
C LYS A 115 17.44 -3.47 1.75
N LEU A 116 17.18 -4.71 1.31
CA LEU A 116 18.05 -5.42 0.38
C LEU A 116 18.18 -4.70 -0.97
N LEU A 117 17.08 -4.15 -1.50
CA LEU A 117 17.12 -3.34 -2.72
C LEU A 117 18.01 -2.10 -2.54
N LEU A 118 17.85 -1.39 -1.43
CA LEU A 118 18.65 -0.19 -1.16
C LEU A 118 20.13 -0.52 -0.96
N GLU A 119 20.43 -1.60 -0.23
CA GLU A 119 21.79 -2.11 -0.07
C GLU A 119 22.39 -2.52 -1.42
N HIS A 120 21.63 -3.14 -2.31
CA HIS A 120 22.08 -3.50 -3.65
C HIS A 120 22.43 -2.27 -4.50
N ILE A 121 21.55 -1.27 -4.49
CA ILE A 121 21.76 -0.01 -5.23
C ILE A 121 22.93 0.79 -4.65
N GLN A 122 23.19 0.66 -3.35
CA GLN A 122 24.28 1.33 -2.64
C GLN A 122 25.51 0.44 -2.42
N ALA A 123 25.56 -0.77 -3.00
CA ALA A 123 26.58 -1.78 -2.70
C ALA A 123 27.99 -1.32 -3.05
N GLY A 124 28.10 -0.40 -4.01
CA GLY A 124 29.35 0.13 -4.51
C GLY A 124 29.93 1.20 -3.61
N HIS A 125 31.22 1.07 -3.31
CA HIS A 125 32.01 2.08 -2.62
C HIS A 125 32.36 3.24 -3.58
N ILE A 126 31.33 3.96 -4.04
CA ILE A 126 31.55 5.24 -4.73
C ILE A 126 32.12 6.23 -3.72
N SER A 127 33.28 6.82 -4.07
CA SER A 127 33.95 7.81 -3.23
C SER A 127 32.98 8.93 -2.85
N SER A 128 33.02 9.39 -1.59
CA SER A 128 32.24 10.54 -1.13
C SER A 128 32.46 11.76 -2.03
N ARG A 129 33.70 11.99 -2.52
CA ARG A 129 34.01 13.07 -3.45
C ARG A 129 33.20 13.00 -4.75
N VAL A 130 33.05 11.80 -5.31
CA VAL A 130 32.25 11.61 -6.53
C VAL A 130 30.77 11.81 -6.21
N ARG A 131 30.27 11.26 -5.10
CA ARG A 131 28.88 11.46 -4.68
C ARG A 131 28.54 12.94 -4.45
N ASP A 132 29.44 13.67 -3.81
CA ASP A 132 29.31 15.10 -3.53
C ASP A 132 29.38 15.95 -4.80
N TRP A 133 30.17 15.51 -5.80
CA TRP A 133 30.24 16.16 -7.10
C TRP A 133 28.99 15.92 -7.96
N LEU A 134 28.43 14.70 -7.94
CA LEU A 134 27.23 14.36 -8.69
C LEU A 134 26.00 15.15 -8.21
N GLN A 135 25.93 15.44 -6.90
CA GLN A 135 24.78 16.07 -6.24
C GLN A 135 23.45 15.42 -6.63
N ALA A 136 23.46 14.10 -6.83
CA ALA A 136 22.32 13.38 -7.35
C ALA A 136 21.15 13.42 -6.35
N PRO A 137 19.92 13.72 -6.81
CA PRO A 137 18.74 13.69 -5.95
C PRO A 137 18.50 12.31 -5.35
N ASP A 138 18.17 12.27 -4.06
CA ASP A 138 17.86 11.00 -3.39
C ASP A 138 16.46 10.50 -3.74
N ALA A 139 16.39 9.57 -4.68
CA ALA A 139 15.14 8.91 -5.09
C ALA A 139 14.62 7.91 -4.05
N THR A 140 15.44 7.47 -3.08
CA THR A 140 15.05 6.47 -2.08
C THR A 140 14.00 6.99 -1.11
N ILE A 141 13.97 8.30 -0.85
CA ILE A 141 12.96 8.97 -0.02
C ILE A 141 11.56 8.76 -0.62
N ASN A 142 11.41 9.06 -1.92
CA ASN A 142 10.15 8.89 -2.65
C ASN A 142 9.77 7.42 -2.76
N HIS A 143 10.75 6.55 -3.05
CA HIS A 143 10.53 5.11 -3.09
C HIS A 143 9.99 4.60 -1.75
N ASN A 144 10.65 4.92 -0.63
CA ASN A 144 10.23 4.54 0.72
C ASN A 144 8.83 5.09 1.06
N ALA A 145 8.51 6.32 0.66
CA ALA A 145 7.19 6.90 0.88
C ALA A 145 6.09 6.19 0.05
N ALA A 146 6.36 5.83 -1.21
CA ALA A 146 5.45 5.06 -2.04
C ALA A 146 5.26 3.65 -1.49
N CYS A 147 6.35 3.04 -1.06
CA CYS A 147 6.41 1.77 -0.36
C CYS A 147 5.56 1.79 0.93
N ALA A 148 5.68 2.80 1.78
CA ALA A 148 4.92 2.89 3.03
C ALA A 148 3.40 3.02 2.81
N LYS A 149 2.99 3.53 1.64
CA LYS A 149 1.56 3.64 1.26
C LYS A 149 1.01 2.36 0.65
N ARG A 150 1.87 1.42 0.27
CA ARG A 150 1.45 0.17 -0.37
C ARG A 150 0.73 -0.74 0.62
N HIS A 151 -0.39 -1.28 0.17
CA HIS A 151 -1.07 -2.37 0.87
C HIS A 151 -0.67 -3.72 0.27
N ALA A 152 -0.59 -4.76 1.10
CA ALA A 152 -0.25 -6.09 0.63
C ALA A 152 -1.29 -6.59 -0.40
N GLY A 153 -0.81 -7.06 -1.55
CA GLY A 153 -1.64 -7.58 -2.64
C GLY A 153 -2.09 -6.54 -3.68
N THR A 154 -1.89 -5.24 -3.43
CA THR A 154 -2.21 -4.17 -4.38
C THR A 154 -1.21 -4.16 -5.55
N GLY A 155 -1.68 -3.88 -6.77
CA GLY A 155 -0.83 -3.84 -7.97
C GLY A 155 -0.45 -5.21 -8.55
N LEU A 156 -0.89 -6.33 -7.95
CA LEU A 156 -0.64 -7.67 -8.48
C LEU A 156 -1.32 -7.92 -9.82
N TRP A 157 -2.44 -7.24 -10.10
CA TRP A 157 -3.11 -7.32 -11.40
C TRP A 157 -2.16 -6.92 -12.54
N PHE A 158 -1.36 -5.88 -12.32
CA PHE A 158 -0.41 -5.37 -13.29
C PHE A 158 0.79 -6.31 -13.45
N ILE A 159 1.36 -6.77 -12.34
CA ILE A 159 2.48 -7.73 -12.35
C ILE A 159 2.09 -9.03 -13.08
N ASN A 160 0.84 -9.47 -12.93
CA ASN A 160 0.35 -10.68 -13.59
C ASN A 160 -0.11 -10.45 -15.04
N SER A 161 -0.22 -9.19 -15.47
CA SER A 161 -0.68 -8.81 -16.80
C SER A 161 0.32 -9.21 -17.90
N HIS A 162 -0.18 -9.31 -19.14
CA HIS A 162 0.68 -9.54 -20.30
C HIS A 162 1.60 -8.35 -20.57
N TYR A 163 1.15 -7.11 -20.31
CA TYR A 163 1.96 -5.90 -20.46
C TYR A 163 3.27 -5.98 -19.68
N PHE A 164 3.20 -6.28 -18.38
CA PHE A 164 4.40 -6.38 -17.54
C PHE A 164 5.30 -7.54 -17.97
N LYS A 165 4.72 -8.71 -18.23
CA LYS A 165 5.48 -9.91 -18.62
C LYS A 165 6.19 -9.72 -19.96
N ASN A 166 5.52 -9.12 -20.94
CA ASN A 166 6.12 -8.80 -22.23
C ASN A 166 7.24 -7.78 -22.07
N TRP A 167 6.98 -6.69 -21.33
CA TRP A 167 7.99 -5.67 -21.06
C TRP A 167 9.23 -6.25 -20.36
N ALA A 168 9.07 -7.15 -19.39
CA ALA A 168 10.18 -7.73 -18.65
C ALA A 168 11.01 -8.75 -19.47
N ALA A 169 10.43 -9.29 -20.55
CA ALA A 169 11.04 -10.35 -21.37
C ALA A 169 11.59 -9.85 -22.73
N GLN A 170 11.01 -8.78 -23.30
CA GLN A 170 11.41 -8.25 -24.60
C GLN A 170 12.68 -7.40 -24.51
N ASN A 171 13.50 -7.49 -25.56
CA ASN A 171 14.68 -6.65 -25.74
C ASN A 171 14.29 -5.19 -26.02
N ASN A 172 15.04 -4.24 -25.46
CA ASN A 172 14.79 -2.79 -25.64
C ASN A 172 13.32 -2.41 -25.41
N SER A 173 12.76 -2.79 -24.27
CA SER A 173 11.33 -2.65 -24.00
C SER A 173 10.99 -1.30 -23.35
N PHE A 174 9.82 -0.79 -23.70
CA PHE A 174 9.27 0.44 -23.14
C PHE A 174 7.85 0.19 -22.64
N LEU A 175 7.51 0.77 -21.50
CA LEU A 175 6.16 0.70 -20.96
C LEU A 175 5.79 2.01 -20.30
N TRP A 176 4.64 2.55 -20.66
CA TRP A 176 4.11 3.79 -20.10
C TRP A 176 2.82 3.51 -19.34
N LEU A 177 2.89 3.71 -18.03
CA LEU A 177 1.78 3.60 -17.10
C LEU A 177 1.16 4.97 -16.88
N ASN A 178 -0.04 5.19 -17.40
CA ASN A 178 -0.72 6.46 -17.26
C ASN A 178 -2.06 6.35 -16.54
N GLY A 179 -2.45 7.45 -15.91
CA GLY A 179 -3.70 7.55 -15.17
C GLY A 179 -3.84 8.89 -14.47
N PHE A 180 -5.03 9.18 -13.95
CA PHE A 180 -5.33 10.43 -13.26
C PHE A 180 -4.55 10.57 -11.93
N ALA A 181 -4.53 11.76 -11.36
CA ALA A 181 -3.86 12.00 -10.09
C ALA A 181 -4.50 11.16 -8.97
N GLY A 182 -3.69 10.55 -8.10
CA GLY A 182 -4.20 9.78 -6.97
C GLY A 182 -4.52 8.30 -7.27
N CYS A 183 -4.52 7.85 -8.52
CA CYS A 183 -4.83 6.46 -8.89
C CYS A 183 -3.77 5.40 -8.49
N GLY A 184 -2.76 5.79 -7.71
CA GLY A 184 -1.75 4.86 -7.19
C GLY A 184 -0.54 4.58 -8.09
N LYS A 185 -0.29 5.35 -9.16
CA LYS A 185 0.87 5.17 -10.07
C LYS A 185 2.21 4.97 -9.34
N SER A 186 2.56 5.84 -8.39
CA SER A 186 3.82 5.72 -7.63
C SER A 186 3.88 4.48 -6.75
N VAL A 187 2.75 4.07 -6.17
CA VAL A 187 2.63 2.83 -5.37
C VAL A 187 2.77 1.61 -6.28
N LEU A 188 2.19 1.67 -7.48
CA LEU A 188 2.35 0.63 -8.49
C LEU A 188 3.79 0.55 -8.97
N CYS A 189 4.42 1.69 -9.29
CA CYS A 189 5.82 1.78 -9.68
C CYS A 189 6.75 1.17 -8.63
N SER A 190 6.57 1.50 -7.34
CA SER A 190 7.36 0.90 -6.26
C SER A 190 7.15 -0.61 -6.13
N THR A 191 5.93 -1.09 -6.38
CA THR A 191 5.61 -2.53 -6.45
C THR A 191 6.35 -3.23 -7.56
N VAL A 192 6.40 -2.61 -8.74
CA VAL A 192 7.10 -3.15 -9.91
C VAL A 192 8.60 -3.21 -9.69
N ILE A 193 9.19 -2.15 -9.12
CA ILE A 193 10.62 -2.10 -8.78
C ILE A 193 10.99 -3.27 -7.86
N GLN A 194 10.25 -3.46 -6.76
CA GLN A 194 10.53 -4.53 -5.81
C GLN A 194 10.32 -5.92 -6.41
N HIS A 195 9.27 -6.08 -7.21
CA HIS A 195 9.01 -7.35 -7.89
C HIS A 195 10.14 -7.71 -8.85
N THR A 196 10.60 -6.72 -9.64
CA THR A 196 11.72 -6.88 -10.58
C THR A 196 13.00 -7.25 -9.84
N PHE A 197 13.32 -6.54 -8.76
CA PHE A 197 14.45 -6.86 -7.89
C PHE A 197 14.37 -8.28 -7.36
N ARG A 198 13.24 -8.68 -6.78
CA ARG A 198 13.04 -10.02 -6.23
C ARG A 198 13.19 -11.12 -7.28
N GLN A 199 12.56 -10.96 -8.45
CA GLN A 199 12.64 -11.96 -9.51
C GLN A 199 14.09 -12.17 -9.97
N ARG A 200 14.84 -11.08 -10.13
CA ARG A 200 16.21 -11.11 -10.66
C ARG A 200 17.23 -11.50 -9.59
N HIS A 201 17.00 -11.11 -8.33
CA HIS A 201 17.85 -11.49 -7.20
C HIS A 201 17.76 -12.98 -6.87
N ASN A 202 16.57 -13.60 -6.98
CA ASN A 202 16.41 -15.03 -6.67
C ASN A 202 16.95 -15.97 -7.77
N GLN A 203 17.33 -15.45 -8.93
CA GLN A 203 17.99 -16.20 -9.99
C GLN A 203 19.51 -16.19 -9.72
N ALA A 204 19.94 -17.06 -8.80
CA ALA A 204 21.23 -17.04 -8.12
C ALA A 204 22.49 -17.15 -9.02
N ASP A 205 22.38 -17.55 -10.30
CA ASP A 205 23.55 -17.72 -11.17
C ASP A 205 23.97 -16.45 -11.94
N ASN A 206 23.11 -15.42 -12.06
CA ASN A 206 23.37 -14.22 -12.90
C ASN A 206 23.20 -12.88 -12.14
N GLN A 207 23.29 -12.88 -10.80
CA GLN A 207 23.05 -11.66 -9.99
C GLN A 207 23.95 -10.47 -10.36
N ALA A 208 25.16 -10.72 -10.90
CA ALA A 208 26.10 -9.66 -11.25
C ALA A 208 25.76 -8.90 -12.55
N ASP A 209 24.76 -9.34 -13.30
CA ASP A 209 24.51 -8.84 -14.67
C ASP A 209 23.22 -8.03 -14.84
N VAL A 210 22.46 -7.80 -13.77
CA VAL A 210 21.23 -7.01 -13.81
C VAL A 210 21.41 -5.69 -13.06
N GLY A 211 21.15 -4.57 -13.73
CA GLY A 211 21.10 -3.24 -13.15
C GLY A 211 19.67 -2.79 -12.87
N ILE A 212 19.43 -2.14 -11.74
CA ILE A 212 18.13 -1.54 -11.38
C ILE A 212 18.34 -0.10 -10.94
N ALA A 213 17.66 0.84 -11.58
CA ALA A 213 17.70 2.23 -11.17
C ALA A 213 16.33 2.87 -11.29
N PHE A 214 16.05 3.83 -10.42
CA PHE A 214 14.77 4.52 -10.42
C PHE A 214 14.90 6.00 -10.11
N PHE A 215 13.97 6.79 -10.63
CA PHE A 215 13.86 8.21 -10.35
C PHE A 215 12.40 8.57 -10.15
N TYR A 216 12.15 9.43 -9.16
CA TYR A 216 10.82 9.95 -8.86
C TYR A 216 10.84 11.45 -9.09
N PHE A 217 10.14 11.92 -10.11
CA PHE A 217 9.89 13.34 -10.28
C PHE A 217 9.04 13.86 -9.11
N ALA A 218 9.35 15.08 -8.66
CA ALA A 218 8.65 15.70 -7.55
C ALA A 218 8.47 17.20 -7.79
N PHE A 219 7.21 17.67 -7.88
CA PHE A 219 6.93 19.10 -8.09
C PHE A 219 7.40 19.97 -6.92
N SER A 220 7.60 19.38 -5.74
CA SER A 220 8.04 20.06 -4.51
C SER A 220 9.55 20.15 -4.35
N ASP A 221 10.33 19.50 -5.22
CA ASP A 221 11.79 19.40 -5.12
C ASP A 221 12.42 19.76 -6.46
N GLU A 222 13.03 20.94 -6.56
CA GLU A 222 13.60 21.46 -7.81
C GLU A 222 14.69 20.56 -8.41
N SER A 223 15.41 19.81 -7.55
CA SER A 223 16.43 18.85 -7.99
C SER A 223 15.82 17.63 -8.69
N LYS A 224 14.52 17.39 -8.48
CA LYS A 224 13.75 16.26 -9.03
C LYS A 224 12.82 16.67 -10.17
N GLN A 225 13.17 17.70 -10.92
CA GLN A 225 12.30 18.26 -11.96
C GLN A 225 12.91 18.29 -13.36
N ASP A 226 14.23 18.13 -13.48
CA ASP A 226 14.93 18.18 -14.76
C ASP A 226 15.63 16.87 -15.12
N GLU A 227 16.12 16.83 -16.36
CA GLU A 227 16.83 15.72 -16.96
C GLU A 227 18.20 15.48 -16.32
N SER A 228 18.85 16.54 -15.81
CA SER A 228 20.18 16.42 -15.20
C SER A 228 20.09 15.67 -13.87
N GLY A 229 19.16 16.06 -13.00
CA GLY A 229 18.90 15.37 -11.74
C GLY A 229 18.50 13.91 -11.96
N MET A 230 17.67 13.66 -12.98
CA MET A 230 17.30 12.29 -13.38
C MET A 230 18.53 11.47 -13.80
N ILE A 231 19.33 11.96 -14.76
CA ILE A 231 20.48 11.21 -15.27
C ILE A 231 21.51 10.98 -14.16
N TRP A 232 21.77 11.97 -13.31
CA TRP A 232 22.70 11.83 -12.18
C TRP A 232 22.25 10.78 -11.17
N ALA A 233 20.97 10.78 -10.80
CA ALA A 233 20.42 9.78 -9.89
C ALA A 233 20.52 8.37 -10.49
N LEU A 234 20.23 8.20 -11.78
CA LEU A 234 20.34 6.91 -12.45
C LEU A 234 21.80 6.44 -12.54
N LEU A 235 22.72 7.33 -12.92
CA LEU A 235 24.16 7.03 -12.98
C LEU A 235 24.71 6.62 -11.62
N LEU A 236 24.38 7.37 -10.56
CA LEU A 236 24.84 7.06 -9.21
C LEU A 236 24.37 5.67 -8.76
N GLN A 237 23.10 5.34 -9.01
CA GLN A 237 22.52 4.05 -8.63
C GLN A 237 23.15 2.89 -9.40
N LEU A 238 23.31 3.02 -10.73
CA LEU A 238 23.91 1.95 -11.55
C LEU A 238 25.41 1.80 -11.30
N ALA A 239 26.13 2.90 -11.06
CA ALA A 239 27.53 2.84 -10.64
C ALA A 239 27.68 2.12 -9.29
N GLY A 240 26.70 2.25 -8.39
CA GLY A 240 26.67 1.51 -7.14
C GLY A 240 26.59 -0.01 -7.32
N GLN A 241 26.17 -0.51 -8.47
CA GLN A 241 25.90 -1.95 -8.65
C GLN A 241 27.03 -2.71 -9.34
N ARG A 242 27.96 -2.03 -10.05
CA ARG A 242 29.12 -2.68 -10.69
C ARG A 242 30.40 -1.86 -10.56
N GLN A 243 31.51 -2.55 -10.30
CA GLN A 243 32.83 -1.93 -10.15
C GLN A 243 33.33 -1.23 -11.42
N GLU A 244 33.05 -1.78 -12.61
CA GLU A 244 33.40 -1.14 -13.89
C GLU A 244 32.74 0.24 -14.02
N CYS A 245 31.45 0.33 -13.69
CA CYS A 245 30.70 1.58 -13.70
C CYS A 245 31.24 2.61 -12.69
N GLN A 246 31.77 2.17 -11.55
CA GLN A 246 32.46 3.04 -10.57
C GLN A 246 33.75 3.63 -11.16
N THR A 247 34.45 2.86 -12.00
CA THR A 247 35.66 3.33 -12.68
C THR A 247 35.29 4.38 -13.72
N ASP A 248 34.25 4.10 -14.53
CA ASP A 248 33.75 5.00 -15.56
C ASP A 248 33.30 6.37 -14.97
N ILE A 249 32.56 6.36 -13.86
CA ILE A 249 32.09 7.60 -13.20
C ILE A 249 33.23 8.36 -12.51
N THR A 250 34.22 7.66 -11.96
CA THR A 250 35.42 8.29 -11.36
C THR A 250 36.29 8.94 -12.43
N HIS A 251 36.40 8.31 -13.60
CA HIS A 251 37.08 8.90 -14.75
C HIS A 251 36.35 10.16 -15.24
N LEU A 252 35.02 10.11 -15.34
CA LEU A 252 34.22 11.28 -15.69
C LEU A 252 34.44 12.44 -14.71
N HIS A 253 34.46 12.16 -13.41
CA HIS A 253 34.78 13.17 -12.38
C HIS A 253 36.18 13.78 -12.56
N THR A 254 37.16 12.99 -12.99
CA THR A 254 38.52 13.49 -13.25
C THR A 254 38.56 14.45 -14.45
N LEU A 255 37.75 14.19 -15.49
CA LEU A 255 37.63 15.08 -16.65
C LEU A 255 36.92 16.39 -16.32
N TYR A 256 36.04 16.38 -15.32
CA TYR A 256 35.16 17.51 -14.95
C TYR A 256 35.33 17.92 -13.49
N THR A 257 36.54 17.85 -12.95
CA THR A 257 36.80 18.10 -11.51
C THR A 257 36.32 19.45 -11.01
N TYR A 258 36.32 20.47 -11.87
CA TYR A 258 35.92 21.84 -11.53
C TYR A 258 34.63 22.30 -12.20
N GLY A 259 33.85 21.39 -12.78
CA GLY A 259 32.64 21.75 -13.51
C GLY A 259 31.62 20.62 -13.60
N THR A 260 30.49 20.93 -14.23
CA THR A 260 29.41 19.97 -14.48
C THR A 260 29.48 19.54 -15.94
N PRO A 261 29.52 18.23 -16.26
CA PRO A 261 29.49 17.78 -17.63
C PRO A 261 28.16 18.20 -18.30
N PRO A 262 28.17 18.59 -19.58
CA PRO A 262 26.94 18.85 -20.32
C PRO A 262 26.02 17.62 -20.34
N VAL A 263 24.70 17.84 -20.39
CA VAL A 263 23.69 16.76 -20.40
C VAL A 263 23.96 15.71 -21.47
N GLY A 264 24.40 16.10 -22.67
CA GLY A 264 24.73 15.14 -23.73
C GLY A 264 25.88 14.20 -23.35
N VAL A 265 26.86 14.67 -22.58
CA VAL A 265 27.94 13.84 -22.04
C VAL A 265 27.38 12.89 -20.99
N LEU A 266 26.55 13.38 -20.07
CA LEU A 266 25.91 12.56 -19.04
C LEU A 266 25.06 11.44 -19.64
N LEU A 267 24.30 11.77 -20.69
CA LEU A 267 23.44 10.83 -21.39
C LEU A 267 24.25 9.72 -22.08
N GLU A 268 25.37 10.08 -22.71
CA GLU A 268 26.29 9.11 -23.31
C GLU A 268 26.98 8.24 -22.24
N GLN A 269 27.33 8.81 -21.08
CA GLN A 269 27.85 8.01 -19.97
C GLN A 269 26.80 7.04 -19.43
N LEU A 270 25.54 7.47 -19.29
CA LEU A 270 24.45 6.60 -18.88
C LEU A 270 24.25 5.44 -19.88
N ARG A 271 24.31 5.75 -21.18
CA ARG A 271 24.26 4.73 -22.24
C ARG A 271 25.36 3.68 -22.08
N ARG A 272 26.61 4.11 -21.86
CA ARG A 272 27.75 3.21 -21.63
C ARG A 272 27.57 2.38 -20.37
N THR A 273 27.13 3.00 -19.28
CA THR A 273 26.81 2.30 -18.04
C THR A 273 25.75 1.21 -18.29
N VAL A 274 24.70 1.48 -19.06
CA VAL A 274 23.68 0.48 -19.39
C VAL A 274 24.24 -0.70 -20.18
N GLN A 275 25.19 -0.45 -21.09
CA GLN A 275 25.86 -1.51 -21.86
C GLN A 275 26.76 -2.43 -21.02
N ARG A 276 27.12 -2.02 -19.80
CA ARG A 276 27.87 -2.87 -18.86
C ARG A 276 27.04 -3.97 -18.23
N PHE A 277 25.72 -3.99 -18.42
CA PHE A 277 24.82 -4.98 -17.84
C PHE A 277 24.17 -5.82 -18.94
N GLN A 278 23.80 -7.07 -18.61
CA GLN A 278 22.99 -7.91 -19.49
C GLN A 278 21.56 -7.39 -19.57
N HIS A 279 21.03 -6.90 -18.45
CA HIS A 279 19.72 -6.24 -18.37
C HIS A 279 19.78 -5.04 -17.44
N VAL A 280 19.14 -3.93 -17.80
CA VAL A 280 18.95 -2.76 -16.95
C VAL A 280 17.49 -2.37 -16.94
N TYR A 281 16.91 -2.34 -15.74
CA TYR A 281 15.55 -1.87 -15.48
C TYR A 281 15.59 -0.45 -14.95
N ILE A 282 15.10 0.50 -15.75
CA ILE A 282 15.00 1.90 -15.37
C ILE A 282 13.53 2.27 -15.15
N PHE A 283 13.24 2.84 -13.99
CA PHE A 283 11.90 3.27 -13.62
C PHE A 283 11.86 4.79 -13.43
N VAL A 284 10.99 5.47 -14.16
CA VAL A 284 10.82 6.92 -14.09
C VAL A 284 9.39 7.20 -13.65
N ASP A 285 9.21 7.58 -12.39
CA ASP A 285 7.90 7.85 -11.81
C ASP A 285 7.51 9.32 -11.90
N ALA A 286 6.21 9.55 -12.13
CA ALA A 286 5.55 10.85 -12.07
C ALA A 286 6.14 11.92 -13.01
N LEU A 287 6.48 11.56 -14.26
CA LEU A 287 7.09 12.47 -15.24
C LEU A 287 6.29 13.78 -15.43
N ASP A 288 4.97 13.74 -15.23
CA ASP A 288 4.10 14.93 -15.24
C ASP A 288 4.37 15.94 -14.10
N GLU A 289 5.21 15.61 -13.13
CA GLU A 289 5.65 16.56 -12.11
C GLU A 289 6.85 17.41 -12.55
N SER A 290 7.49 17.07 -13.70
CA SER A 290 8.43 17.98 -14.36
C SER A 290 7.68 19.20 -14.94
N PRO A 291 8.12 20.45 -14.71
CA PRO A 291 7.44 21.65 -15.21
C PRO A 291 7.35 21.71 -16.74
N ARG A 292 6.12 21.86 -17.29
CA ARG A 292 5.84 21.88 -18.73
C ARG A 292 6.64 22.93 -19.53
N TYR A 293 6.68 24.17 -19.04
CA TYR A 293 7.22 25.31 -19.79
C TYR A 293 8.69 25.62 -19.50
N ASP A 294 9.42 24.66 -18.93
CA ASP A 294 10.83 24.84 -18.58
C ASP A 294 11.63 23.55 -18.82
N LYS A 295 11.41 22.54 -17.99
CA LYS A 295 12.29 21.36 -17.89
C LYS A 295 11.78 20.15 -18.67
N ARG A 296 10.46 20.02 -18.79
CA ARG A 296 9.84 18.77 -19.28
C ARG A 296 10.22 18.39 -20.70
N ASP A 297 10.35 19.35 -21.61
CA ASP A 297 10.71 19.04 -22.99
C ASP A 297 12.08 18.34 -23.08
N ARG A 298 13.03 18.76 -22.24
CA ARG A 298 14.37 18.14 -22.13
C ARG A 298 14.33 16.77 -21.46
N VAL A 299 13.46 16.58 -20.46
CA VAL A 299 13.19 15.27 -19.85
C VAL A 299 12.62 14.31 -20.88
N LEU A 300 11.62 14.74 -21.64
CA LEU A 300 10.96 13.97 -22.69
C LEU A 300 11.92 13.63 -23.83
N GLU A 301 12.79 14.56 -24.21
CA GLU A 301 13.89 14.32 -25.16
C GLU A 301 14.86 13.26 -24.63
N THR A 302 15.24 13.35 -23.36
CA THR A 302 16.12 12.38 -22.71
C THR A 302 15.51 10.97 -22.72
N VAL A 303 14.23 10.84 -22.37
CA VAL A 303 13.51 9.56 -22.41
C VAL A 303 13.42 9.01 -23.84
N ARG A 304 13.15 9.85 -24.83
CA ARG A 304 13.16 9.46 -26.26
C ARG A 304 14.53 8.96 -26.69
N ASN A 305 15.60 9.65 -26.29
CA ASN A 305 16.97 9.26 -26.61
C ASN A 305 17.32 7.91 -25.98
N MET A 306 16.96 7.68 -24.71
CA MET A 306 17.15 6.40 -24.03
C MET A 306 16.46 5.25 -24.79
N ARG A 307 15.19 5.45 -25.17
CA ARG A 307 14.43 4.49 -25.98
C ARG A 307 15.05 4.24 -27.37
N GLY A 308 15.63 5.29 -27.96
CA GLY A 308 16.29 5.28 -29.26
C GLY A 308 17.71 4.72 -29.28
N TRP A 309 18.28 4.32 -28.14
CA TRP A 309 19.60 3.68 -28.13
C TRP A 309 19.59 2.28 -28.76
N HIS A 310 18.41 1.66 -28.89
CA HIS A 310 18.23 0.30 -29.41
C HIS A 310 19.09 -0.73 -28.68
N LEU A 311 19.22 -0.58 -27.35
CA LEU A 311 20.00 -1.49 -26.51
C LEU A 311 19.11 -2.66 -26.07
N PRO A 312 19.42 -3.90 -26.45
CA PRO A 312 18.61 -5.06 -26.04
C PRO A 312 18.45 -5.21 -24.53
N SER A 313 19.47 -4.76 -23.77
CA SER A 313 19.51 -4.82 -22.32
C SER A 313 18.61 -3.80 -21.61
N LEU A 314 18.15 -2.74 -22.29
CA LEU A 314 17.40 -1.67 -21.64
C LEU A 314 15.90 -1.99 -21.55
N HIS A 315 15.36 -1.89 -20.35
CA HIS A 315 13.92 -1.97 -20.07
C HIS A 315 13.49 -0.70 -19.33
N LEU A 316 12.70 0.14 -19.99
CA LEU A 316 12.28 1.43 -19.45
C LEU A 316 10.80 1.41 -19.10
N LEU A 317 10.46 1.79 -17.87
CA LEU A 317 9.09 1.97 -17.41
C LEU A 317 8.91 3.42 -16.94
N VAL A 318 7.94 4.11 -17.52
CA VAL A 318 7.62 5.50 -17.19
C VAL A 318 6.21 5.55 -16.61
N THR A 319 5.99 6.35 -15.57
CA THR A 319 4.65 6.68 -15.10
C THR A 319 4.38 8.18 -15.24
N SER A 320 3.15 8.53 -15.61
CA SER A 320 2.70 9.93 -15.60
C SER A 320 1.18 10.07 -15.66
N ARG A 321 0.67 11.29 -15.65
CA ARG A 321 -0.66 11.58 -16.22
C ARG A 321 -0.66 11.42 -17.73
N ASP A 322 -1.84 11.16 -18.28
CA ASP A 322 -2.06 11.20 -19.73
C ASP A 322 -2.22 12.66 -20.19
N GLU A 323 -1.09 13.32 -20.40
CA GLU A 323 -1.02 14.69 -20.89
C GLU A 323 -0.56 14.70 -22.35
N PHE A 324 -1.12 15.62 -23.16
CA PHE A 324 -0.94 15.63 -24.61
C PHE A 324 0.54 15.70 -25.04
N ASP A 325 1.32 16.56 -24.39
CA ASP A 325 2.77 16.72 -24.61
C ASP A 325 3.53 15.43 -24.33
N ILE A 326 3.21 14.77 -23.20
CA ILE A 326 3.83 13.51 -22.79
C ILE A 326 3.46 12.39 -23.77
N ARG A 327 2.16 12.19 -24.05
CA ARG A 327 1.68 11.16 -24.98
C ARG A 327 2.31 11.32 -26.35
N ARG A 328 2.30 12.54 -26.88
CA ARG A 328 2.87 12.86 -28.20
C ARG A 328 4.37 12.58 -28.26
N SER A 329 5.11 12.92 -27.21
CA SER A 329 6.55 12.71 -27.17
C SER A 329 6.92 11.25 -26.94
N LEU A 330 6.26 10.56 -26.02
CA LEU A 330 6.55 9.16 -25.72
C LEU A 330 6.13 8.25 -26.88
N ASN A 331 5.04 8.58 -27.57
CA ASN A 331 4.48 7.84 -28.71
C ASN A 331 4.48 6.31 -28.46
N PRO A 332 3.74 5.84 -27.43
CA PRO A 332 3.72 4.43 -27.05
C PRO A 332 3.04 3.59 -28.15
N GLY A 333 3.54 2.37 -28.35
CA GLY A 333 2.84 1.34 -29.11
C GLY A 333 1.64 0.76 -28.35
N PRO A 334 0.81 -0.07 -29.00
CA PRO A 334 -0.39 -0.65 -28.38
C PRO A 334 -0.11 -1.47 -27.11
N ASP A 335 0.99 -2.24 -27.10
CA ASP A 335 1.40 -3.06 -25.95
C ASP A 335 2.31 -2.31 -24.95
N GLU A 336 2.57 -1.03 -25.20
CA GLU A 336 3.40 -0.16 -24.36
C GLU A 336 2.55 0.87 -23.58
N ASP A 337 1.26 1.02 -23.90
CA ASP A 337 0.34 2.01 -23.29
C ASP A 337 -0.60 1.36 -22.28
N VAL A 338 -0.29 1.50 -20.99
CA VAL A 338 -1.07 0.92 -19.89
C VAL A 338 -1.81 2.02 -19.16
N ILE A 339 -3.11 2.14 -19.45
CA ILE A 339 -4.01 3.03 -18.76
C ILE A 339 -4.49 2.34 -17.48
N LEU A 340 -4.21 2.93 -16.32
CA LEU A 340 -4.76 2.49 -15.05
C LEU A 340 -6.28 2.77 -15.05
N LYS A 341 -7.05 1.74 -15.42
CA LYS A 341 -8.51 1.82 -15.52
C LYS A 341 -9.16 1.78 -14.15
N LYS A 342 -10.30 2.46 -14.07
CA LYS A 342 -11.09 2.58 -12.86
C LYS A 342 -11.46 1.23 -12.25
N ASP A 343 -11.84 0.24 -13.04
CA ASP A 343 -12.29 -1.08 -12.53
C ASP A 343 -11.18 -1.88 -11.83
N GLU A 344 -9.93 -1.77 -12.32
CA GLU A 344 -8.76 -2.43 -11.72
C GLU A 344 -8.32 -1.72 -10.44
N ILE A 345 -8.40 -0.39 -10.44
CA ILE A 345 -8.16 0.45 -9.26
C ILE A 345 -9.25 0.21 -8.20
N ASP A 346 -10.52 0.11 -8.59
CA ASP A 346 -11.65 -0.05 -7.68
C ASP A 346 -11.54 -1.35 -6.88
N ARG A 347 -11.06 -2.45 -7.50
CA ARG A 347 -10.75 -3.70 -6.77
C ARG A 347 -9.62 -3.53 -5.76
N ASP A 348 -8.56 -2.81 -6.13
CA ASP A 348 -7.44 -2.51 -5.23
C ASP A 348 -7.87 -1.60 -4.06
N ILE A 349 -8.75 -0.64 -4.32
CA ILE A 349 -9.39 0.23 -3.32
C ILE A 349 -10.29 -0.59 -2.39
N GLU A 350 -11.12 -1.49 -2.92
CA GLU A 350 -11.97 -2.38 -2.11
C GLU A 350 -11.13 -3.26 -1.18
N ASN A 351 -10.04 -3.85 -1.70
CA ASN A 351 -9.10 -4.63 -0.90
C ASN A 351 -8.45 -3.80 0.21
N PHE A 352 -8.02 -2.58 -0.10
CA PHE A 352 -7.45 -1.66 0.86
C PHE A 352 -8.46 -1.26 1.95
N ILE A 353 -9.68 -0.88 1.57
CA ILE A 353 -10.75 -0.49 2.51
C ILE A 353 -11.12 -1.67 3.40
N SER A 354 -11.33 -2.86 2.82
CA SER A 354 -11.68 -4.06 3.58
C SER A 354 -10.60 -4.38 4.62
N SER A 355 -9.33 -4.26 4.26
CA SER A 355 -8.25 -4.47 5.22
C SER A 355 -8.18 -3.36 6.28
N GLN A 356 -8.36 -2.09 5.93
CA GLN A 356 -8.36 -1.00 6.91
C GLN A 356 -9.50 -1.15 7.92
N LEU A 357 -10.69 -1.54 7.48
CA LEU A 357 -11.84 -1.81 8.34
C LEU A 357 -11.58 -2.96 9.32
N LYS A 358 -10.85 -3.99 8.87
CA LYS A 358 -10.51 -5.17 9.69
C LYS A 358 -9.33 -4.95 10.62
N THR A 359 -8.32 -4.18 10.22
CA THR A 359 -7.05 -4.07 10.97
C THR A 359 -6.98 -2.82 11.86
N ASN A 360 -7.72 -1.75 11.54
CA ASN A 360 -7.68 -0.52 12.32
C ASN A 360 -8.59 -0.61 13.56
N GLN A 361 -8.00 -0.53 14.77
CA GLN A 361 -8.71 -0.61 16.05
C GLN A 361 -9.87 0.39 16.20
N HIS A 362 -9.77 1.58 15.58
CA HIS A 362 -10.84 2.57 15.62
C HIS A 362 -12.00 2.23 14.68
N LEU A 363 -11.72 1.54 13.58
CA LEU A 363 -12.71 1.14 12.57
C LEU A 363 -13.36 -0.22 12.88
N GLN A 364 -12.69 -1.09 13.63
CA GLN A 364 -13.25 -2.36 14.10
C GLN A 364 -14.50 -2.17 14.97
N LYS A 365 -14.61 -1.05 15.71
CA LYS A 365 -15.80 -0.70 16.49
C LYS A 365 -17.07 -0.58 15.65
N TRP A 366 -16.92 -0.41 14.34
CA TRP A 366 -18.00 -0.25 13.37
C TRP A 366 -18.24 -1.51 12.52
N GLN A 367 -17.86 -2.69 13.00
CA GLN A 367 -18.01 -3.98 12.30
C GLN A 367 -19.37 -4.16 11.63
N ASN A 368 -20.46 -3.83 12.35
CA ASN A 368 -21.83 -3.95 11.85
C ASN A 368 -22.14 -3.05 10.63
N PHE A 369 -21.28 -2.07 10.35
CA PHE A 369 -21.42 -1.12 9.24
C PHE A 369 -20.31 -1.28 8.19
N HIS A 370 -19.40 -2.27 8.33
CA HIS A 370 -18.28 -2.45 7.40
C HIS A 370 -18.74 -2.58 5.95
N ASP A 371 -19.79 -3.34 5.67
CA ASP A 371 -20.31 -3.50 4.31
C ASP A 371 -20.85 -2.18 3.73
N LYS A 372 -21.58 -1.41 4.55
CA LYS A 372 -22.11 -0.10 4.15
C LYS A 372 -21.01 0.93 3.95
N ILE A 373 -20.01 0.94 4.83
CA ILE A 373 -18.84 1.82 4.74
C ILE A 373 -18.01 1.45 3.50
N GLN A 374 -17.77 0.16 3.26
CA GLN A 374 -17.04 -0.32 2.09
C GLN A 374 -17.76 0.06 0.80
N GLN A 375 -19.06 -0.19 0.69
CA GLN A 375 -19.84 0.22 -0.50
C GLN A 375 -19.86 1.74 -0.68
N ALA A 376 -20.05 2.51 0.39
CA ALA A 376 -20.08 3.97 0.33
C ALA A 376 -18.71 4.56 -0.08
N LEU A 377 -17.63 4.08 0.53
CA LEU A 377 -16.28 4.54 0.24
C LEU A 377 -15.83 4.11 -1.16
N SER A 378 -16.08 2.86 -1.58
CA SER A 378 -15.71 2.40 -2.93
C SER A 378 -16.47 3.18 -4.01
N LYS A 379 -17.78 3.43 -3.80
CA LYS A 379 -18.59 4.23 -4.74
C LYS A 379 -18.17 5.71 -4.78
N ARG A 380 -17.69 6.27 -3.66
CA ARG A 380 -17.24 7.66 -3.57
C ARG A 380 -15.77 7.86 -3.94
N ALA A 381 -14.94 6.83 -3.84
CA ALA A 381 -13.54 6.88 -4.20
C ALA A 381 -13.39 7.25 -5.67
N GLN A 382 -14.23 6.70 -6.55
CA GLN A 382 -14.18 6.96 -7.99
C GLN A 382 -12.75 6.77 -8.58
N GLY A 383 -11.94 5.89 -7.97
CA GLY A 383 -10.54 5.69 -8.30
C GLY A 383 -9.51 6.54 -7.52
N MET A 384 -9.93 7.34 -6.52
CA MET A 384 -9.08 8.19 -5.66
C MET A 384 -9.04 7.78 -4.19
#